data_AF-A0A5Y1P940-F1
#
_entry.id   AF-A0A5Y1P940-F1
#
_cell.length_a   1.000
_cell.length_b   1.000
_cell.length_c   1.000
_cell.angle_alpha   90.00
_cell.angle_beta   90.00
_cell.angle_gamma   90.00
#
_symmetry.space_group_name_H-M   'P 1'
#
loop_
_entity.id
_entity.type
_entity.pdbx_description
1 polymer ?
#
loop_
_entity_poly.entity_id
_entity_poly.type
_entity_poly.pdbx_seq_one_letter_code
_entity_poly.pdbx_strand_id
1 'polypeptide(L)'
;KRIRAYDYEYDLNFSNAVLKTNTNVNLNTPKSLEKPLKDYVLDLKNATNLIIDANDLDNWFPKIFFLDKNLNLIKAVKSENKNNHFSELIPNGAIYAIVSDMYSLDNIRRGLKITLKK
;
A
#
# COMPACT_ATOMS: atom_id res chain seq x y z
N LYS A 1 9.09 -21.05 28.51
CA LYS A 1 9.22 -21.89 29.73
C LYS A 1 9.53 -23.33 29.35
N ARG A 2 10.53 -23.97 29.95
CA ARG A 2 10.76 -25.42 29.79
C ARG A 2 9.66 -26.16 30.54
N ILE A 3 8.88 -26.98 29.84
CA ILE A 3 7.78 -27.75 30.43
C ILE A 3 8.23 -29.17 30.75
N ARG A 4 9.13 -29.75 29.95
CA ARG A 4 9.70 -31.09 30.15
C ARG A 4 11.17 -31.17 29.73
N ALA A 5 11.74 -32.37 29.79
CA ALA A 5 13.14 -32.62 29.45
C ALA A 5 13.55 -32.02 28.09
N TYR A 6 12.66 -32.04 27.10
CA TYR A 6 12.92 -31.52 25.75
C TYR A 6 11.80 -30.62 25.20
N ASP A 7 10.82 -30.25 26.04
CA ASP A 7 9.68 -29.45 25.61
C ASP A 7 9.78 -28.02 26.15
N TYR A 8 9.61 -27.06 25.24
CA TYR A 8 9.62 -25.63 25.54
C TYR A 8 8.35 -25.00 25.01
N GLU A 9 7.76 -24.13 25.83
CA GLU A 9 6.68 -23.24 25.46
C GLU A 9 7.20 -21.82 25.36
N TYR A 10 6.71 -21.06 24.40
CA TYR A 10 7.08 -19.68 24.17
C TYR A 10 5.82 -18.83 24.05
N ASP A 11 5.79 -17.71 24.76
CA ASP A 11 4.79 -16.68 24.56
C ASP A 11 5.36 -15.63 23.61
N LEU A 12 4.75 -15.50 22.44
CA LEU A 12 5.11 -14.49 21.45
C LEU A 12 4.12 -13.32 21.56
N ASN A 13 4.63 -12.15 21.96
CA ASN A 13 3.84 -10.93 22.04
C ASN A 13 4.00 -10.12 20.75
N PHE A 14 2.93 -10.02 19.96
CA PHE A 14 2.88 -9.25 18.71
C PHE A 14 2.11 -7.92 18.85
N SER A 15 1.83 -7.43 20.06
CA SER A 15 1.01 -6.23 20.28
C SER A 15 1.58 -4.94 19.66
N ASN A 16 2.88 -4.91 19.38
CA ASN A 16 3.57 -3.80 18.71
C ASN A 16 4.03 -4.15 17.28
N ALA A 17 3.57 -5.28 16.74
CA ALA A 17 3.92 -5.66 15.37
C ALA A 17 3.29 -4.66 14.39
N VAL A 18 4.11 -4.18 13.46
CA VAL A 18 3.70 -3.25 12.41
C VAL A 18 4.12 -3.79 11.05
N LEU A 19 3.33 -3.49 10.03
CA LEU A 19 3.67 -3.88 8.67
C LEU A 19 4.92 -3.11 8.22
N LYS A 20 5.95 -3.84 7.79
CA LYS A 20 7.11 -3.25 7.13
C LYS A 20 6.72 -2.79 5.72
N THR A 21 6.40 -1.51 5.58
CA THR A 21 6.10 -0.89 4.29
C THR A 21 7.36 -0.85 3.41
N ASN A 22 7.18 -0.98 2.10
CA ASN A 22 8.29 -0.92 1.14
C ASN A 22 8.39 0.45 0.46
N THR A 23 7.37 1.30 0.66
CA THR A 23 7.22 2.60 0.00
C THR A 23 6.93 3.65 1.07
N ASN A 24 7.90 4.54 1.30
CA ASN A 24 7.73 5.67 2.21
C ASN A 24 7.39 6.95 1.42
N VAL A 25 6.21 7.52 1.64
CA VAL A 25 5.75 8.77 1.02
C VAL A 25 5.52 9.80 2.12
N ASN A 26 6.02 11.03 1.95
CA ASN A 26 5.78 12.11 2.89
C ASN A 26 4.43 12.78 2.63
N LEU A 27 3.79 13.25 3.70
CA LEU A 27 2.54 14.01 3.57
C LEU A 27 2.77 15.28 2.75
N ASN A 28 1.78 15.63 1.94
CA ASN A 28 1.70 16.82 1.10
C ASN A 28 2.86 16.99 0.10
N THR A 29 3.68 15.96 -0.10
CA THR A 29 4.83 16.00 -0.99
C THR A 29 4.72 14.87 -2.01
N PRO A 30 4.65 15.16 -3.31
CA PRO A 30 4.66 14.13 -4.33
C PRO A 30 5.99 13.38 -4.33
N LYS A 31 5.93 12.06 -4.43
CA LYS A 31 7.11 11.19 -4.56
C LYS A 31 7.02 10.34 -5.81
N SER A 32 8.02 10.45 -6.67
CA SER A 32 8.21 9.54 -7.79
C SER A 32 8.82 8.22 -7.30
N LEU A 33 8.22 7.11 -7.72
CA LEU A 33 8.67 5.76 -7.42
C LEU A 33 9.24 5.15 -8.69
N GLU A 34 10.21 4.25 -8.54
CA GLU A 34 10.75 3.48 -9.67
C GLU A 34 9.79 2.35 -10.09
N LYS A 35 10.10 1.68 -11.19
CA LYS A 35 9.37 0.48 -11.65
C LYS A 35 9.19 -0.50 -10.49
N PRO A 36 7.96 -0.94 -10.18
CA PRO A 36 7.73 -1.86 -9.08
C PRO A 36 8.20 -3.27 -9.47
N LEU A 37 8.99 -3.89 -8.61
CA LEU A 37 9.22 -5.35 -8.62
C LEU A 37 8.17 -6.11 -7.80
N LYS A 38 7.43 -5.38 -6.96
CA LYS A 38 6.36 -5.83 -6.08
C LYS A 38 5.39 -4.68 -5.84
N ASP A 39 4.19 -4.98 -5.38
CA ASP A 39 3.17 -3.98 -5.04
C ASP A 39 3.74 -2.89 -4.13
N TYR A 40 3.34 -1.64 -4.34
CA TYR A 40 3.71 -0.56 -3.45
C TYR A 40 2.87 -0.67 -2.18
N VAL A 41 3.53 -0.88 -1.05
CA VAL A 41 2.89 -0.95 0.26
C VAL A 41 3.30 0.29 1.02
N LEU A 42 2.33 1.15 1.32
CA LEU A 42 2.52 2.46 1.94
C LEU A 42 1.77 2.60 3.26
N ASP A 43 2.36 3.36 4.17
CA ASP A 43 1.70 3.90 5.37
C ASP A 43 1.02 5.23 4.97
N LEU A 44 -0.28 5.34 5.26
CA LEU A 44 -1.11 6.48 4.89
C LEU A 44 -0.88 7.70 5.79
N LYS A 45 -0.19 7.57 6.92
CA LYS A 45 0.19 8.68 7.83
C LYS A 45 -0.98 9.61 8.21
N ASN A 46 -2.19 9.06 8.35
CA ASN A 46 -3.44 9.81 8.59
C ASN A 46 -3.77 10.85 7.49
N ALA A 47 -3.37 10.59 6.24
CA ALA A 47 -3.81 11.34 5.08
C ALA A 47 -5.32 11.14 4.84
N THR A 48 -5.97 12.15 4.25
CA THR A 48 -7.39 12.14 3.90
C THR A 48 -7.63 11.77 2.44
N ASN A 49 -6.63 11.97 1.57
CA ASN A 49 -6.74 11.69 0.14
C ASN A 49 -5.45 11.08 -0.42
N LEU A 50 -5.61 10.06 -1.24
CA LEU A 50 -4.53 9.40 -1.98
C LEU A 50 -4.61 9.80 -3.45
N ILE A 51 -3.52 10.37 -3.97
CA ILE A 51 -3.39 10.74 -5.39
C ILE A 51 -2.23 9.96 -5.98
N ILE A 52 -2.46 9.37 -7.15
CA ILE A 52 -1.46 8.59 -7.88
C ILE A 52 -1.51 8.98 -9.35
N ASP A 53 -0.39 9.44 -9.87
CA ASP A 53 -0.20 9.70 -11.29
C ASP A 53 0.68 8.60 -11.91
N ALA A 54 0.22 8.01 -13.00
CA ALA A 54 1.03 7.13 -13.83
C ALA A 54 1.63 7.91 -15.01
N ASN A 55 2.68 7.36 -15.62
CA ASN A 55 3.23 7.92 -16.85
C ASN A 55 2.27 7.69 -18.02
N ASP A 56 2.13 8.66 -18.94
CA ASP A 56 1.19 8.54 -20.07
C ASP A 56 1.48 7.34 -20.99
N LEU A 57 2.75 6.95 -21.08
CA LEU A 57 3.23 5.82 -21.87
C LEU A 57 3.09 4.47 -21.17
N ASP A 58 2.69 4.45 -19.91
CA ASP A 58 2.42 3.24 -19.14
C ASP A 58 0.93 2.89 -19.26
N ASN A 59 0.59 1.62 -19.06
CA ASN A 59 -0.81 1.15 -19.17
C ASN A 59 -1.30 0.73 -17.79
N TRP A 60 -1.22 1.62 -16.82
CA TRP A 60 -1.61 1.30 -15.45
C TRP A 60 -3.13 1.17 -15.34
N PHE A 61 -3.58 0.02 -14.81
CA PHE A 61 -4.96 -0.30 -14.46
C PHE A 61 -5.06 -0.34 -12.94
N PRO A 62 -5.50 0.75 -12.28
CA PRO A 62 -5.40 0.88 -10.84
C PRO A 62 -6.04 -0.26 -10.07
N LYS A 63 -5.26 -0.86 -9.17
CA LYS A 63 -5.74 -1.77 -8.12
C LYS A 63 -5.20 -1.31 -6.78
N ILE A 64 -6.08 -0.80 -5.93
CA ILE A 64 -5.72 -0.24 -4.63
C ILE A 64 -6.52 -0.95 -3.53
N PHE A 65 -5.84 -1.43 -2.51
CA PHE A 65 -6.45 -1.93 -1.28
C PHE A 65 -6.13 -1.01 -0.11
N PHE A 66 -7.16 -0.62 0.64
CA PHE A 66 -7.02 0.12 1.89
C PHE A 66 -7.23 -0.82 3.07
N LEU A 67 -6.29 -0.83 4.00
CA LEU A 67 -6.24 -1.76 5.13
C LEU A 67 -6.22 -1.01 6.46
N ASP A 68 -6.82 -1.61 7.50
CA ASP A 68 -6.72 -1.12 8.87
C ASP A 68 -5.37 -1.48 9.52
N LYS A 69 -5.18 -1.09 10.79
CA LYS A 69 -3.98 -1.42 11.57
C LYS A 69 -3.70 -2.92 11.74
N ASN A 70 -4.75 -3.74 11.66
CA ASN A 70 -4.69 -5.20 11.82
C ASN A 70 -4.62 -5.92 10.46
N LEU A 71 -4.43 -5.16 9.36
CA LEU A 71 -4.38 -5.65 7.98
C LEU A 71 -5.71 -6.20 7.46
N ASN A 72 -6.84 -5.82 8.07
CA ASN A 72 -8.15 -6.11 7.52
C ASN A 72 -8.45 -5.17 6.35
N LEU A 73 -9.02 -5.71 5.28
CA LEU A 73 -9.44 -4.94 4.12
C LEU A 73 -10.65 -4.06 4.46
N ILE A 74 -10.48 -2.74 4.34
CA ILE A 74 -11.55 -1.75 4.50
C ILE A 74 -12.23 -1.48 3.16
N LYS A 75 -11.42 -1.27 2.11
CA LYS A 75 -11.91 -0.94 0.76
C LYS A 75 -10.97 -1.47 -0.30
N ALA A 76 -11.55 -1.96 -1.40
CA ALA A 76 -10.82 -2.27 -2.62
C ALA A 76 -11.32 -1.39 -3.76
N VAL A 77 -10.38 -0.78 -4.48
CA VAL A 77 -10.65 -0.04 -5.71
C VAL A 77 -9.94 -0.75 -6.85
N LYS A 78 -10.69 -1.10 -7.89
CA LYS A 78 -10.19 -1.81 -9.07
C LYS A 78 -10.77 -1.14 -10.30
N SER A 79 -9.92 -0.85 -11.28
CA SER A 79 -10.34 -0.29 -12.56
C SER A 79 -9.90 -1.23 -13.67
N GLU A 80 -10.85 -1.62 -14.52
CA GLU A 80 -10.57 -2.32 -15.78
C GLU A 80 -10.11 -1.36 -16.88
N ASN A 81 -10.29 -0.05 -16.67
CA ASN A 81 -9.84 1.01 -17.56
C ASN A 81 -8.47 1.52 -17.16
N LYS A 82 -7.63 1.82 -18.16
CA LYS A 82 -6.36 2.51 -17.98
C LYS A 82 -6.61 3.85 -17.30
N ASN A 83 -5.80 4.19 -16.31
CA ASN A 83 -5.86 5.48 -15.67
C ASN A 83 -4.47 6.08 -15.48
N ASN A 84 -4.31 7.33 -15.93
CA ASN A 84 -3.07 8.08 -15.72
C ASN A 84 -3.16 8.97 -14.47
N HIS A 85 -4.36 9.23 -13.95
CA HIS A 85 -4.61 10.04 -12.78
C HIS A 85 -5.70 9.44 -11.88
N PHE A 86 -5.27 8.92 -10.73
CA PHE A 86 -6.15 8.38 -9.71
C PHE A 86 -6.20 9.31 -8.49
N SER A 87 -7.40 9.64 -8.03
CA SER A 87 -7.60 10.35 -6.76
C SER A 87 -8.79 9.74 -6.02
N GLU A 88 -8.57 9.38 -4.76
CA GLU A 88 -9.59 8.73 -3.93
C GLU A 88 -9.46 9.17 -2.48
N LEU A 89 -10.61 9.42 -1.84
CA LEU A 89 -10.67 9.69 -0.41
C LEU A 89 -10.29 8.42 0.36
N ILE A 90 -9.39 8.58 1.32
CA ILE A 90 -8.94 7.50 2.18
C ILE A 90 -10.08 7.15 3.14
N PRO A 91 -10.55 5.90 3.18
CA PRO A 91 -11.58 5.48 4.13
C PRO A 91 -11.14 5.68 5.59
N ASN A 92 -12.09 6.05 6.44
CA ASN A 92 -11.83 6.19 7.87
C ASN A 92 -11.24 4.90 8.46
N GLY A 93 -10.17 5.04 9.26
CA GLY A 93 -9.48 3.92 9.91
C GLY A 93 -8.47 3.19 9.03
N ALA A 94 -8.30 3.58 7.75
CA ALA A 94 -7.25 3.04 6.90
C ALA A 94 -5.88 3.53 7.35
N ILE A 95 -4.97 2.59 7.62
CA ILE A 95 -3.58 2.85 8.02
C ILE A 95 -2.63 2.55 6.86
N TYR A 96 -2.92 1.52 6.07
CA TYR A 96 -2.07 1.10 4.97
C TYR A 96 -2.84 1.13 3.65
N ALA A 97 -2.10 1.37 2.56
CA ALA A 97 -2.59 1.06 1.23
C ALA A 97 -1.60 0.17 0.47
N ILE A 98 -2.15 -0.74 -0.32
CA ILE A 98 -1.41 -1.54 -1.29
C ILE A 98 -1.83 -1.04 -2.67
N VAL A 99 -0.88 -0.55 -3.45
CA VAL A 99 -1.08 -0.04 -4.80
C VAL A 99 -0.39 -0.97 -5.79
N SER A 100 -1.18 -1.49 -6.72
CA SER A 100 -0.74 -2.41 -7.76
C SER A 100 -1.49 -2.17 -9.07
N ASP A 101 -1.32 -3.09 -10.01
CA ASP A 101 -2.01 -3.14 -11.28
C ASP A 101 -3.02 -4.30 -11.28
N MET A 102 -4.14 -4.12 -11.97
CA MET A 102 -5.20 -5.13 -12.08
C MET A 102 -4.72 -6.40 -12.80
N TYR A 103 -3.81 -6.27 -13.77
CA TYR A 103 -3.36 -7.36 -14.63
C TYR A 103 -1.89 -7.73 -14.40
N SER A 104 -0.97 -6.76 -14.45
CA SER A 104 0.47 -7.01 -14.27
C SER A 104 1.23 -5.74 -13.89
N LEU A 105 2.18 -5.87 -12.96
CA LEU A 105 3.09 -4.79 -12.59
C LEU A 105 3.99 -4.33 -13.76
N ASP A 106 4.18 -5.17 -14.79
CA ASP A 106 4.92 -4.78 -16.01
C ASP A 106 4.23 -3.70 -16.83
N ASN A 107 2.95 -3.41 -16.54
CA ASN A 107 2.23 -2.28 -17.10
C ASN A 107 2.74 -0.94 -16.57
N ILE A 108 3.34 -0.93 -15.37
CA ILE A 108 3.94 0.22 -14.71
C ILE A 108 5.44 0.20 -15.00
N ARG A 109 5.86 0.65 -16.19
CA ARG A 109 7.26 0.55 -16.65
C ARG A 109 8.14 1.65 -16.09
N ARG A 110 7.59 2.83 -15.85
CA ARG A 110 8.31 4.04 -15.42
C ARG A 110 8.04 4.40 -13.96
N GLY A 111 7.25 3.57 -13.28
CA GLY A 111 6.84 3.78 -11.90
C GLY A 111 5.65 4.74 -11.78
N LEU A 112 5.28 5.03 -10.54
CA LEU A 112 4.14 5.88 -10.19
C LEU A 112 4.61 7.09 -9.38
N LYS A 113 3.88 8.19 -9.50
CA LYS A 113 4.04 9.36 -8.63
C LYS A 113 2.90 9.38 -7.62
N ILE A 114 3.24 9.21 -6.34
CA ILE A 114 2.24 9.13 -5.26
C ILE A 114 2.29 10.41 -4.42
N THR A 115 1.12 10.95 -4.09
CA THR A 115 0.95 12.07 -3.16
C THR A 115 -0.10 11.72 -2.12
N LEU A 116 0.25 11.84 -0.85
CA LEU A 116 -0.68 11.74 0.28
C LEU A 116 -1.06 13.15 0.71
N LYS A 117 -2.34 13.52 0.62
CA LYS A 117 -2.83 14.82 1.10
C LYS A 117 -3.55 14.67 2.42
N LYS A 118 -3.38 15.66 3.29
CA LYS A 118 -4.12 15.77 4.55
C LYS A 118 -5.19 16.85 4.44
#